data_AF-A0A5E4R3M0-F1
#
_entry.id   AF-A0A5E4R3M0-F1
#
_cell.length_a   1.000
_cell.length_b   1.000
_cell.length_c   1.000
_cell.angle_alpha   90.00
_cell.angle_beta   90.00
_cell.angle_gamma   90.00
#
_symmetry.space_group_name_H-M   'P 1'
#
loop_
_entity.id
_entity.type
_entity.pdbx_description
1 polymer ?
#
loop_
_entity_poly.entity_id
_entity_poly.type
_entity_poly.pdbx_seq_one_letter_code
_entity_poly.pdbx_strand_id
1 'polypeptide(L)'
;MDEIEYKLKTNTTVLIVNAIDKLIFSIQSKYKPADRQKFILENEELKFLRLKCSSPDPVVSLTACQGLLSLVELNILEIAHTMSTVVSLLPTAHNFSAIVSTMAGLLVLDLRPRLRANGVKGYQCPFSLRSPQHPFITVLEKNKQVEDDIFSQMHALCVHPDSLNAATSVPLAHMQPEAGHTEHKTLATTAYNPQLVERALAVYLVVADVVIYQQQTAVVVALLPLLARLSAELLTYGRDPRSCYALIKRCFGLDAAKLKCVSGPTLMLLAENLSRTPALYLYELLDLCIQCVSQFPRRSLTTVAPQTFCPDNRRPRSSFQNIKSLRKC
;
A
#
# COMPACT_ATOMS: atom_id res chain seq x y z
N MET A 1 20.36 20.50 -21.44
CA MET A 1 18.99 20.15 -21.03
C MET A 1 18.15 19.70 -22.22
N ASP A 2 18.29 20.33 -23.38
CA ASP A 2 17.45 20.08 -24.57
C ASP A 2 17.45 18.63 -25.07
N GLU A 3 18.60 17.92 -25.01
CA GLU A 3 18.68 16.50 -25.38
C GLU A 3 17.87 15.58 -24.42
N ILE A 4 17.90 15.89 -23.12
CA ILE A 4 17.14 15.14 -22.09
C ILE A 4 15.65 15.37 -22.32
N GLU A 5 15.25 16.63 -22.53
CA GLU A 5 13.86 16.97 -22.77
C GLU A 5 13.33 16.33 -24.06
N TYR A 6 14.14 16.29 -25.13
CA TYR A 6 13.80 15.59 -26.36
C TYR A 6 13.55 14.09 -26.10
N LYS A 7 14.45 13.42 -25.38
CA LYS A 7 14.31 12.00 -25.05
C LYS A 7 13.08 11.70 -24.19
N LEU A 8 12.72 12.59 -23.28
CA LEU A 8 11.50 12.45 -22.47
C LEU A 8 10.21 12.54 -23.30
N LYS A 9 10.23 13.14 -24.50
CA LYS A 9 9.08 13.24 -25.41
C LYS A 9 8.92 12.06 -26.37
N THR A 10 9.93 11.17 -26.45
CA THR A 10 9.95 10.08 -27.44
C THR A 10 9.07 8.85 -27.09
N ASN A 11 8.30 8.89 -25.99
CA ASN A 11 7.44 7.79 -25.49
C ASN A 11 8.12 6.41 -25.36
N THR A 12 9.45 6.37 -25.42
CA THR A 12 10.24 5.14 -25.36
C THR A 12 10.76 4.97 -23.95
N THR A 13 10.22 4.01 -23.20
CA THR A 13 10.56 3.77 -21.78
C THR A 13 12.07 3.71 -21.53
N VAL A 14 12.81 3.01 -22.38
CA VAL A 14 14.28 2.88 -22.24
C VAL A 14 15.00 4.23 -22.38
N LEU A 15 14.54 5.09 -23.30
CA LEU A 15 15.12 6.41 -23.49
C LEU A 15 14.77 7.35 -22.33
N ILE A 16 13.56 7.24 -21.80
CA ILE A 16 13.10 8.01 -20.63
C ILE A 16 13.95 7.64 -19.39
N VAL A 17 14.11 6.35 -19.10
CA VAL A 17 14.93 5.86 -17.98
C VAL A 17 16.37 6.32 -18.13
N ASN A 18 17.00 6.09 -19.28
CA ASN A 18 18.38 6.52 -19.52
C ASN A 18 18.55 8.05 -19.43
N ALA A 19 17.57 8.83 -19.90
CA ALA A 19 17.62 10.28 -19.79
C ALA A 19 17.55 10.75 -18.32
N ILE A 20 16.72 10.11 -17.51
CA ILE A 20 16.61 10.40 -16.07
C ILE A 20 17.85 9.91 -15.32
N ASP A 21 18.40 8.75 -15.65
CA ASP A 21 19.66 8.26 -15.06
C ASP A 21 20.83 9.21 -15.35
N LYS A 22 20.92 9.73 -16.58
CA LYS A 22 21.90 10.76 -16.93
C LYS A 22 21.69 12.05 -16.14
N LEU A 23 20.44 12.46 -15.94
CA LEU A 23 20.10 13.62 -15.13
C LEU A 23 20.53 13.41 -13.67
N ILE A 24 20.22 12.25 -13.08
CA ILE A 24 20.63 11.87 -11.73
C ILE A 24 22.15 11.87 -11.61
N PHE A 25 22.87 11.28 -12.57
CA PHE A 25 24.34 11.28 -12.58
C PHE A 25 24.92 12.69 -12.65
N SER A 26 24.32 13.58 -13.45
CA SER A 26 24.72 14.98 -13.51
C SER A 26 24.53 15.69 -12.16
N ILE A 27 23.37 15.47 -11.51
CA ILE A 27 23.10 15.99 -10.16
C ILE A 27 24.13 15.48 -9.15
N GLN A 28 24.43 14.17 -9.18
CA GLN A 28 25.44 13.55 -8.31
C GLN A 28 26.82 14.18 -8.51
N SER A 29 27.25 14.36 -9.77
CA SER A 29 28.57 14.89 -10.10
C SER A 29 28.78 16.35 -9.63
N LYS A 30 27.70 17.12 -9.53
CA LYS A 30 27.71 18.53 -9.11
C LYS A 30 27.52 18.70 -7.60
N TYR A 31 27.12 17.66 -6.89
CA TYR A 31 26.80 17.73 -5.47
C TYR A 31 28.06 17.83 -4.61
N LYS A 32 28.07 18.79 -3.68
CA LYS A 32 29.08 18.93 -2.63
C LYS A 32 28.38 18.94 -1.26
N PRO A 33 28.81 18.12 -0.29
CA PRO A 33 28.15 18.04 1.01
C PRO A 33 28.11 19.37 1.77
N ALA A 34 29.16 20.20 1.64
CA ALA A 34 29.27 21.49 2.33
C ALA A 34 28.20 22.51 1.90
N ASP A 35 27.69 22.40 0.67
CA ASP A 35 26.76 23.38 0.08
C ASP A 35 25.33 22.81 -0.06
N ARG A 36 24.97 21.76 0.69
CA ARG A 36 23.71 21.02 0.50
C ARG A 36 22.47 21.91 0.42
N GLN A 37 22.29 22.86 1.35
CA GLN A 37 21.11 23.74 1.33
C GLN A 37 21.06 24.63 0.09
N LYS A 38 22.21 25.21 -0.30
CA LYS A 38 22.34 26.05 -1.50
C LYS A 38 22.09 25.22 -2.76
N PHE A 39 22.66 24.03 -2.83
CA PHE A 39 22.49 23.09 -3.93
C PHE A 39 21.02 22.71 -4.14
N ILE A 40 20.28 22.43 -3.06
CA ILE A 40 18.86 22.07 -3.13
C ILE A 40 18.00 23.18 -3.73
N LEU A 41 18.37 24.45 -3.51
CA LEU A 41 17.60 25.61 -3.97
C LEU A 41 18.03 26.11 -5.35
N GLU A 42 19.32 26.04 -5.68
CA GLU A 42 19.87 26.65 -6.89
C GLU A 42 20.07 25.66 -8.05
N ASN A 43 20.08 24.35 -7.78
CA ASN A 43 20.35 23.38 -8.83
C ASN A 43 19.16 23.24 -9.80
N GLU A 44 19.35 23.73 -11.03
CA GLU A 44 18.34 23.70 -12.08
C GLU A 44 17.97 22.28 -12.53
N GLU A 45 18.90 21.31 -12.46
CA GLU A 45 18.63 19.91 -12.82
C GLU A 45 17.73 19.22 -11.79
N LEU A 46 17.93 19.54 -10.50
CA LEU A 46 17.09 19.07 -9.41
C LEU A 46 15.69 19.71 -9.49
N LYS A 47 15.60 21.00 -9.79
CA LYS A 47 14.31 21.67 -10.07
C LYS A 47 13.60 21.03 -11.25
N PHE A 48 14.33 20.74 -12.32
CA PHE A 48 13.80 20.06 -13.50
C PHE A 48 13.30 18.66 -13.16
N LEU A 49 14.06 17.87 -12.39
CA LEU A 49 13.63 16.54 -11.93
C LEU A 49 12.34 16.60 -11.10
N ARG A 50 12.24 17.57 -10.16
CA ARG A 50 11.03 17.81 -9.36
C ARG A 50 9.83 18.15 -10.22
N LEU A 51 10.02 18.99 -11.24
CA LEU A 51 8.96 19.34 -12.19
C LEU A 51 8.48 18.10 -12.96
N LYS A 52 9.39 17.22 -13.39
CA LYS A 52 9.04 16.00 -14.12
C LYS A 52 8.31 14.95 -13.28
N CYS A 53 8.38 15.03 -11.94
CA CYS A 53 7.55 14.19 -11.07
C CYS A 53 6.05 14.47 -11.25
N SER A 54 5.66 15.69 -11.63
CA SER A 54 4.28 16.06 -11.97
C SER A 54 4.00 15.99 -13.47
N SER A 55 4.78 15.23 -14.25
CA SER A 55 4.52 15.05 -15.68
C SER A 55 3.17 14.37 -15.95
N PRO A 56 2.42 14.74 -17.01
CA PRO A 56 1.22 14.02 -17.42
C PRO A 56 1.55 12.63 -18.00
N ASP A 57 2.77 12.43 -18.51
CA ASP A 57 3.25 11.12 -18.92
C ASP A 57 3.55 10.27 -17.66
N PRO A 58 2.86 9.12 -17.47
CA PRO A 58 2.99 8.32 -16.27
C PRO A 58 4.37 7.66 -16.13
N VAL A 59 5.03 7.30 -17.24
CA VAL A 59 6.36 6.69 -17.24
C VAL A 59 7.40 7.73 -16.84
N VAL A 60 7.32 8.94 -17.40
CA VAL A 60 8.20 10.06 -17.02
C VAL A 60 8.01 10.43 -15.56
N SER A 61 6.75 10.57 -15.10
CA SER A 61 6.44 10.90 -13.71
C SER A 61 6.97 9.84 -12.73
N LEU A 62 6.70 8.55 -12.99
CA LEU A 62 7.16 7.45 -12.15
C LEU A 62 8.68 7.37 -12.10
N THR A 63 9.34 7.47 -13.25
CA THR A 63 10.80 7.36 -13.33
C THR A 63 11.47 8.57 -12.66
N ALA A 64 10.92 9.78 -12.80
CA ALA A 64 11.45 10.98 -12.13
C ALA A 64 11.28 10.88 -10.60
N CYS A 65 10.14 10.37 -10.15
CA CYS A 65 9.83 10.06 -8.76
C CYS A 65 10.81 9.03 -8.16
N GLN A 66 11.10 7.96 -8.89
CA GLN A 66 12.15 6.99 -8.53
C GLN A 66 13.53 7.64 -8.47
N GLY A 67 13.84 8.55 -9.40
CA GLY A 67 15.07 9.33 -9.37
C GLY A 67 15.23 10.17 -8.10
N LEU A 68 14.15 10.80 -7.62
CA LEU A 68 14.18 11.50 -6.33
C LEU A 68 14.47 10.57 -5.16
N LEU A 69 13.88 9.36 -5.14
CA LEU A 69 14.19 8.34 -4.14
C LEU A 69 15.67 7.94 -4.17
N SER A 70 16.23 7.68 -5.35
CA SER A 70 17.64 7.33 -5.52
C SER A 70 18.57 8.41 -4.97
N LEU A 71 18.25 9.70 -5.17
CA LEU A 71 19.02 10.80 -4.61
C LEU A 71 18.96 10.86 -3.06
N VAL A 72 17.86 10.42 -2.46
CA VAL A 72 17.73 10.28 -1.00
C VAL A 72 18.55 9.09 -0.49
N GLU A 73 18.51 7.95 -1.18
CA GLU A 73 19.31 6.76 -0.83
C GLU A 73 20.82 7.04 -0.87
N LEU A 74 21.25 7.89 -1.81
CA LEU A 74 22.63 8.36 -1.92
C LEU A 74 23.00 9.47 -0.93
N ASN A 75 22.11 9.85 -0.02
CA ASN A 75 22.29 10.93 0.96
C ASN A 75 22.58 12.30 0.33
N ILE A 76 22.14 12.53 -0.90
CA ILE A 76 22.20 13.85 -1.55
C ILE A 76 21.05 14.72 -1.05
N LEU A 77 19.86 14.12 -0.94
CA LEU A 77 18.65 14.76 -0.43
C LEU A 77 18.26 14.21 0.95
N GLU A 78 17.66 15.05 1.78
CA GLU A 78 17.16 14.67 3.10
C GLU A 78 15.71 14.19 3.02
N ILE A 79 15.39 13.12 3.77
CA ILE A 79 14.08 12.48 3.72
C ILE A 79 12.95 13.46 4.06
N ALA A 80 13.11 14.27 5.12
CA ALA A 80 12.09 15.23 5.55
C ALA A 80 11.82 16.31 4.50
N HIS A 81 12.88 16.87 3.90
CA HIS A 81 12.74 17.88 2.86
C HIS A 81 12.13 17.30 1.57
N THR A 82 12.56 16.10 1.17
CA THR A 82 11.99 15.41 0.01
C THR A 82 10.52 15.06 0.24
N MET A 83 10.13 14.59 1.44
CA MET A 83 8.73 14.34 1.78
C MET A 83 7.90 15.61 1.66
N SER A 84 8.38 16.73 2.20
CA SER A 84 7.70 18.03 2.07
C SER A 84 7.57 18.46 0.60
N THR A 85 8.59 18.21 -0.21
CA THR A 85 8.57 18.49 -1.65
C THR A 85 7.51 17.63 -2.33
N VAL A 86 7.47 16.32 -2.07
CA VAL A 86 6.50 15.40 -2.67
C VAL A 86 5.06 15.75 -2.26
N VAL A 87 4.83 16.14 -1.00
CA VAL A 87 3.52 16.65 -0.55
C VAL A 87 3.14 17.94 -1.31
N SER A 88 4.10 18.84 -1.56
CA SER A 88 3.84 20.07 -2.32
C SER A 88 3.52 19.84 -3.80
N LEU A 89 3.86 18.66 -4.36
CA LEU A 89 3.53 18.28 -5.73
C LEU A 89 2.09 17.77 -5.87
N LEU A 90 1.40 17.42 -4.77
CA LEU A 90 0.03 16.87 -4.81
C LEU A 90 -0.98 17.71 -5.61
N PRO A 91 -1.00 19.06 -5.51
CA PRO A 91 -1.96 19.88 -6.27
C PRO A 91 -1.73 19.83 -7.79
N THR A 92 -0.50 19.55 -8.24
CA THR A 92 -0.11 19.53 -9.65
C THR A 92 0.12 18.12 -10.18
N ALA A 93 -0.03 17.10 -9.34
CA ALA A 93 0.25 15.73 -9.71
C ALA A 93 -0.84 15.18 -10.65
N HIS A 94 -0.42 14.73 -11.83
CA HIS A 94 -1.29 13.98 -12.75
C HIS A 94 -1.25 12.47 -12.49
N ASN A 95 -0.13 11.96 -11.96
CA ASN A 95 0.04 10.56 -11.63
C ASN A 95 0.24 10.39 -10.12
N PHE A 96 -0.85 10.13 -9.41
CA PHE A 96 -0.81 9.93 -7.96
C PHE A 96 -0.17 8.60 -7.56
N SER A 97 -0.25 7.56 -8.39
CA SER A 97 0.37 6.26 -8.09
C SER A 97 1.89 6.40 -7.92
N ALA A 98 2.54 7.21 -8.78
CA ALA A 98 3.96 7.56 -8.66
C ALA A 98 4.26 8.33 -7.36
N ILE A 99 3.42 9.29 -6.99
CA ILE A 99 3.57 10.07 -5.75
C ILE A 99 3.40 9.19 -4.52
N VAL A 100 2.38 8.34 -4.48
CA VAL A 100 2.08 7.40 -3.39
C VAL A 100 3.24 6.42 -3.21
N SER A 101 3.75 5.83 -4.30
CA SER A 101 4.93 4.95 -4.28
C SER A 101 6.18 5.67 -3.76
N THR A 102 6.39 6.92 -4.17
CA THR A 102 7.50 7.75 -3.66
C THR A 102 7.39 8.01 -2.16
N MET A 103 6.20 8.41 -1.69
CA MET A 103 5.94 8.61 -0.27
C MET A 103 6.15 7.32 0.53
N ALA A 104 5.70 6.18 0.01
CA ALA A 104 5.93 4.86 0.61
C ALA A 104 7.43 4.59 0.76
N GLY A 105 8.20 4.78 -0.31
CA GLY A 105 9.66 4.61 -0.31
C GLY A 105 10.36 5.51 0.72
N LEU A 106 9.98 6.79 0.79
CA LEU A 106 10.53 7.74 1.77
C LEU A 106 10.20 7.36 3.21
N LEU A 107 8.97 6.90 3.48
CA LEU A 107 8.56 6.43 4.80
C LEU A 107 9.39 5.20 5.22
N VAL A 108 9.64 4.28 4.30
CA VAL A 108 10.51 3.12 4.56
C VAL A 108 11.95 3.57 4.83
N LEU A 109 12.48 4.52 4.05
CA LEU A 109 13.82 5.06 4.24
C LEU A 109 13.99 5.80 5.58
N ASP A 110 12.95 6.48 6.08
CA ASP A 110 12.95 7.11 7.41
C ASP A 110 12.83 6.08 8.53
N LEU A 111 12.06 5.02 8.31
CA LEU A 111 11.80 3.99 9.30
C LEU A 111 13.02 3.10 9.57
N ARG A 112 13.83 2.77 8.54
CA ARG A 112 14.99 1.86 8.68
C ARG A 112 16.05 2.37 9.70
N PRO A 113 16.54 3.63 9.66
CA PRO A 113 17.54 4.12 10.61
C PRO A 113 17.00 4.22 12.03
N ARG A 114 15.74 4.67 12.20
CA ARG A 114 15.11 4.78 13.53
C ARG A 114 14.93 3.42 14.19
N LEU A 115 14.65 2.39 13.40
CA LEU A 115 14.64 1.00 13.85
C LEU A 115 16.01 0.54 14.34
N ARG A 116 17.09 0.88 13.61
CA ARG A 116 18.46 0.49 13.98
C ARG A 116 18.93 1.20 15.25
N ALA A 117 18.61 2.49 15.42
CA ALA A 117 19.08 3.31 16.54
C ALA A 117 18.31 3.06 17.85
N ASN A 118 16.98 2.99 17.79
CA ASN A 118 16.14 2.97 19.00
C ASN A 118 15.50 1.58 19.28
N GLY A 119 15.83 0.58 18.45
CA GLY A 119 15.19 -0.73 18.49
C GLY A 119 13.66 -0.67 18.34
N VAL A 120 12.96 -1.76 18.69
CA VAL A 120 11.49 -1.75 18.50
C VAL A 120 10.75 -0.88 19.48
N LYS A 121 11.20 -0.89 20.73
CA LYS A 121 10.48 -0.31 21.86
C LYS A 121 10.59 1.21 21.93
N GLY A 122 11.60 1.81 21.27
CA GLY A 122 11.89 3.24 21.34
C GLY A 122 11.41 4.08 20.15
N TYR A 123 10.69 3.49 19.19
CA TYR A 123 10.11 4.28 18.10
C TYR A 123 8.68 4.64 18.39
N GLN A 124 8.37 5.89 18.12
CA GLN A 124 7.01 6.37 18.02
C GLN A 124 6.81 6.81 16.58
N CYS A 125 5.68 6.39 15.98
CA CYS A 125 5.28 6.93 14.70
C CYS A 125 5.19 8.45 14.86
N PRO A 126 5.95 9.24 14.07
CA PRO A 126 5.94 10.68 14.24
C PRO A 126 4.62 11.29 13.76
N PHE A 127 3.80 10.54 13.02
CA PHE A 127 2.59 11.00 12.37
C PHE A 127 1.32 10.66 13.17
N SER A 128 0.34 11.55 13.10
CA SER A 128 -1.00 11.39 13.64
C SER A 128 -2.07 11.59 12.57
N LEU A 129 -3.34 11.52 12.95
CA LEU A 129 -4.47 11.85 12.08
C LEU A 129 -4.55 13.35 11.74
N ARG A 130 -3.92 14.23 12.56
CA ARG A 130 -4.07 15.69 12.46
C ARG A 130 -2.74 16.42 12.31
N SER A 131 -1.84 16.33 13.29
CA SER A 131 -0.54 17.02 13.25
C SER A 131 0.56 16.26 13.99
N PRO A 132 1.73 16.05 13.37
CA PRO A 132 1.92 16.13 11.92
C PRO A 132 1.11 15.01 11.24
N GLN A 133 0.35 15.34 10.19
CA GLN A 133 -0.53 14.37 9.53
C GLN A 133 0.29 13.31 8.77
N HIS A 134 -0.19 12.07 8.75
CA HIS A 134 0.46 11.02 7.96
C HIS A 134 0.38 11.33 6.44
N PRO A 135 1.47 11.19 5.66
CA PRO A 135 1.50 11.55 4.24
C PRO A 135 0.37 10.90 3.42
N PHE A 136 0.10 9.59 3.62
CA PHE A 136 -1.02 8.93 2.94
C PHE A 136 -2.40 9.49 3.30
N ILE A 137 -2.59 9.99 4.52
CA ILE A 137 -3.84 10.68 4.88
C ILE A 137 -3.95 11.97 4.08
N THR A 138 -2.86 12.74 4.00
CA THR A 138 -2.81 13.97 3.20
C THR A 138 -3.12 13.69 1.72
N VAL A 139 -2.63 12.57 1.16
CA VAL A 139 -2.98 12.17 -0.21
C VAL A 139 -4.47 11.85 -0.34
N LEU A 140 -5.04 11.03 0.57
CA LEU A 140 -6.47 10.67 0.53
C LEU A 140 -7.40 11.86 0.66
N GLU A 141 -7.03 12.87 1.44
CA GLU A 141 -7.80 14.11 1.55
C GLU A 141 -7.80 14.92 0.26
N LYS A 142 -6.72 14.83 -0.55
CA LYS A 142 -6.60 15.54 -1.83
C LYS A 142 -7.21 14.78 -2.99
N ASN A 143 -7.04 13.46 -3.04
CA ASN A 143 -7.60 12.62 -4.09
C ASN A 143 -8.03 11.27 -3.51
N LYS A 144 -9.34 11.02 -3.49
CA LYS A 144 -9.89 9.76 -2.98
C LYS A 144 -9.66 8.58 -3.91
N GLN A 145 -9.48 8.82 -5.22
CA GLN A 145 -9.38 7.75 -6.23
C GLN A 145 -8.08 6.93 -6.15
N VAL A 146 -7.19 7.27 -5.22
CA VAL A 146 -5.84 6.68 -5.07
C VAL A 146 -5.74 5.76 -3.87
N GLU A 147 -6.88 5.50 -3.23
CA GLU A 147 -7.02 4.57 -2.11
C GLU A 147 -6.46 3.18 -2.42
N ASP A 148 -6.76 2.63 -3.60
CA ASP A 148 -6.29 1.30 -4.02
C ASP A 148 -4.76 1.25 -4.18
N ASP A 149 -4.15 2.33 -4.69
CA ASP A 149 -2.69 2.47 -4.77
C ASP A 149 -2.08 2.48 -3.36
N ILE A 150 -2.68 3.24 -2.44
CA ILE A 150 -2.24 3.35 -1.05
C ILE A 150 -2.35 1.99 -0.35
N PHE A 151 -3.48 1.29 -0.47
CA PHE A 151 -3.66 -0.05 0.10
C PHE A 151 -2.68 -1.06 -0.49
N SER A 152 -2.45 -1.00 -1.80
CA SER A 152 -1.49 -1.88 -2.48
C SER A 152 -0.07 -1.64 -1.98
N GLN A 153 0.36 -0.39 -1.81
CA GLN A 153 1.67 -0.08 -1.22
C GLN A 153 1.76 -0.56 0.23
N MET A 154 0.74 -0.31 1.05
CA MET A 154 0.76 -0.72 2.46
C MET A 154 0.72 -2.24 2.63
N HIS A 155 -0.03 -2.94 1.77
CA HIS A 155 -0.03 -4.39 1.72
C HIS A 155 1.34 -4.94 1.32
N ALA A 156 1.96 -4.37 0.28
CA ALA A 156 3.31 -4.73 -0.13
C ALA A 156 4.34 -4.55 0.99
N LEU A 157 4.19 -3.52 1.84
CA LEU A 157 5.04 -3.32 3.03
C LEU A 157 4.84 -4.40 4.11
N CYS A 158 3.63 -4.96 4.21
CA CYS A 158 3.32 -6.02 5.18
C CYS A 158 3.72 -7.41 4.67
N VAL A 159 3.74 -7.61 3.33
CA VAL A 159 3.90 -8.92 2.67
C VAL A 159 5.24 -9.07 1.92
N HIS A 160 6.15 -8.08 1.99
CA HIS A 160 7.41 -8.14 1.22
C HIS A 160 8.26 -9.37 1.59
N PRO A 161 8.84 -10.13 0.64
CA PRO A 161 9.55 -11.38 0.91
C PRO A 161 10.80 -11.27 1.82
N ASP A 162 11.44 -10.10 1.89
CA ASP A 162 12.49 -9.81 2.90
C ASP A 162 11.95 -9.84 4.35
N SER A 163 10.63 -9.85 4.52
CA SER A 163 9.91 -10.06 5.79
C SER A 163 9.34 -11.48 5.95
N LEU A 164 9.30 -12.32 4.91
CA LEU A 164 8.66 -13.64 4.95
C LEU A 164 9.63 -14.83 4.81
N ASN A 165 10.79 -14.68 4.19
CA ASN A 165 11.62 -15.83 3.76
C ASN A 165 12.62 -16.37 4.80
N ALA A 166 12.57 -15.94 6.06
CA ALA A 166 13.46 -16.44 7.13
C ALA A 166 12.76 -17.30 8.20
N ALA A 167 11.43 -17.47 8.13
CA ALA A 167 10.69 -18.23 9.13
C ALA A 167 10.94 -19.77 9.09
N THR A 168 11.68 -20.27 8.09
CA THR A 168 12.04 -21.68 7.97
C THR A 168 13.44 -22.04 8.48
N SER A 169 14.22 -21.10 9.03
CA SER A 169 15.50 -21.41 9.68
C SER A 169 15.44 -21.21 11.19
N VAL A 170 14.67 -22.07 11.87
CA VAL A 170 14.91 -22.35 13.28
C VAL A 170 16.27 -23.07 13.40
N PRO A 171 17.20 -22.63 14.27
CA PRO A 171 18.42 -23.37 14.55
C PRO A 171 18.07 -24.58 15.43
N LEU A 172 17.77 -25.72 14.82
CA LEU A 172 18.00 -27.03 15.42
C LEU A 172 19.52 -27.27 15.47
N ALA A 173 20.21 -26.62 16.40
CA ALA A 173 21.63 -26.87 16.63
C ALA A 173 22.01 -26.50 18.08
N HIS A 174 21.47 -27.24 19.04
CA HIS A 174 22.15 -27.47 20.32
C HIS A 174 22.47 -28.96 20.42
N MET A 175 23.62 -29.35 19.87
CA MET A 175 24.51 -30.38 20.43
C MET A 175 25.86 -30.37 19.68
N GLN A 176 26.83 -29.69 20.28
CA GLN A 176 28.29 -29.94 20.28
C GLN A 176 29.16 -29.73 19.01
N PRO A 177 30.48 -29.49 19.21
CA PRO A 177 31.37 -28.75 18.32
C PRO A 177 32.23 -29.67 17.43
N GLU A 178 32.90 -29.11 16.41
CA GLU A 178 34.25 -29.46 15.94
C GLU A 178 34.61 -28.57 14.73
N ALA A 179 35.92 -28.41 14.50
CA ALA A 179 36.57 -27.32 13.77
C ALA A 179 36.58 -27.45 12.23
N GLY A 180 36.89 -26.34 11.53
CA GLY A 180 37.39 -26.40 10.15
C GLY A 180 37.17 -25.12 9.33
N HIS A 181 38.26 -24.48 8.89
CA HIS A 181 38.30 -23.32 8.00
C HIS A 181 37.65 -23.56 6.64
N THR A 182 36.89 -22.59 6.12
CA THR A 182 37.04 -22.09 4.73
C THR A 182 36.26 -20.79 4.50
N GLU A 183 36.90 -19.86 3.79
CA GLU A 183 36.36 -18.58 3.32
C GLU A 183 35.14 -18.78 2.40
N HIS A 184 34.05 -18.03 2.61
CA HIS A 184 33.07 -17.77 1.57
C HIS A 184 32.30 -16.44 1.82
N LYS A 185 32.57 -15.47 0.95
CA LYS A 185 31.64 -14.51 0.32
C LYS A 185 30.49 -13.99 1.19
N THR A 186 30.68 -12.81 1.77
CA THR A 186 29.65 -12.00 2.46
C THR A 186 28.58 -11.52 1.48
N LEU A 187 27.63 -12.41 1.13
CA LEU A 187 26.31 -12.01 0.64
C LEU A 187 25.54 -11.46 1.84
N ALA A 188 25.31 -10.15 1.83
CA ALA A 188 24.52 -9.45 2.85
C ALA A 188 23.15 -10.11 2.99
N THR A 189 23.02 -11.02 3.95
CA THR A 189 21.76 -11.62 4.34
C THR A 189 20.96 -10.52 5.02
N THR A 190 19.98 -9.96 4.31
CA THR A 190 19.03 -8.97 4.83
C THR A 190 18.25 -9.62 5.96
N ALA A 191 18.71 -9.38 7.19
CA ALA A 191 18.12 -9.93 8.40
C ALA A 191 16.65 -9.47 8.54
N TYR A 192 15.76 -10.46 8.68
CA TYR A 192 14.36 -10.32 9.04
C TYR A 192 14.18 -9.30 10.17
N ASN A 193 13.36 -8.26 9.94
CA ASN A 193 13.01 -7.32 10.98
C ASN A 193 11.49 -7.34 11.23
N PRO A 194 10.98 -8.20 12.15
CA PRO A 194 9.54 -8.33 12.43
C PRO A 194 8.90 -7.00 12.86
N GLN A 195 9.75 -6.11 13.33
CA GLN A 195 9.50 -4.77 13.79
C GLN A 195 9.08 -3.79 12.68
N LEU A 196 9.51 -4.05 11.44
CA LEU A 196 9.12 -3.29 10.27
C LEU A 196 7.64 -3.56 9.94
N VAL A 197 7.21 -4.82 10.08
CA VAL A 197 5.84 -5.26 9.84
C VAL A 197 4.87 -4.67 10.85
N GLU A 198 5.19 -4.68 12.16
CA GLU A 198 4.34 -4.06 13.19
C GLU A 198 4.12 -2.55 12.97
N ARG A 199 5.09 -1.87 12.37
CA ARG A 199 5.02 -0.42 12.15
C ARG A 199 4.42 -0.05 10.80
N ALA A 200 4.65 -0.85 9.78
CA ALA A 200 3.86 -0.82 8.55
C ALA A 200 2.38 -1.07 8.86
N LEU A 201 2.09 -2.00 9.79
CA LEU A 201 0.76 -2.21 10.34
C LEU A 201 0.25 -0.97 11.08
N ALA A 202 1.05 -0.29 11.90
CA ALA A 202 0.61 0.95 12.57
C ALA A 202 0.20 2.04 11.57
N VAL A 203 0.99 2.22 10.50
CA VAL A 203 0.63 3.08 9.36
C VAL A 203 -0.66 2.58 8.70
N TYR A 204 -0.78 1.27 8.53
CA TYR A 204 -1.96 0.62 7.98
C TYR A 204 -3.24 0.97 8.72
N LEU A 205 -3.21 0.82 10.04
CA LEU A 205 -4.34 1.06 10.92
C LEU A 205 -4.75 2.54 10.93
N VAL A 206 -3.78 3.45 10.90
CA VAL A 206 -4.03 4.91 10.88
C VAL A 206 -4.76 5.34 9.60
N VAL A 207 -4.35 4.82 8.44
CA VAL A 207 -5.00 5.12 7.16
C VAL A 207 -6.38 4.45 7.08
N ALA A 208 -6.48 3.19 7.52
CA ALA A 208 -7.76 2.48 7.58
C ALA A 208 -8.78 3.22 8.46
N ASP A 209 -8.37 3.78 9.59
CA ASP A 209 -9.26 4.55 10.47
C ASP A 209 -9.80 5.82 9.79
N VAL A 210 -8.99 6.49 8.95
CA VAL A 210 -9.45 7.64 8.15
C VAL A 210 -10.49 7.22 7.11
N VAL A 211 -10.25 6.12 6.40
CA VAL A 211 -11.19 5.60 5.38
C VAL A 211 -12.54 5.27 6.02
N ILE A 212 -12.52 4.62 7.18
CA ILE A 212 -13.72 4.30 7.97
C ILE A 212 -14.40 5.59 8.42
N TYR A 213 -13.66 6.56 8.96
CA TYR A 213 -14.20 7.85 9.40
C TYR A 213 -14.86 8.63 8.27
N GLN A 214 -14.26 8.61 7.07
CA GLN A 214 -14.81 9.28 5.89
C GLN A 214 -16.00 8.53 5.26
N GLN A 215 -16.40 7.38 5.82
CA GLN A 215 -17.53 6.54 5.37
C GLN A 215 -17.48 6.20 3.87
N GLN A 216 -16.28 5.99 3.33
CA GLN A 216 -16.13 5.65 1.93
C GLN A 216 -16.49 4.17 1.72
N THR A 217 -17.78 3.90 1.49
CA THR A 217 -18.32 2.54 1.58
C THR A 217 -17.68 1.55 0.61
N ALA A 218 -17.32 1.98 -0.61
CA ALA A 218 -16.65 1.11 -1.59
C ALA A 218 -15.31 0.56 -1.06
N VAL A 219 -14.57 1.42 -0.38
CA VAL A 219 -13.26 1.12 0.20
C VAL A 219 -13.37 0.26 1.44
N VAL A 220 -14.34 0.58 2.31
CA VAL A 220 -14.61 -0.21 3.51
C VAL A 220 -14.95 -1.66 3.13
N VAL A 221 -15.69 -1.83 2.03
CA VAL A 221 -16.01 -3.14 1.46
C VAL A 221 -14.74 -3.90 1.07
N ALA A 222 -13.78 -3.26 0.39
CA ALA A 222 -12.49 -3.88 0.03
C ALA A 222 -11.56 -4.10 1.25
N LEU A 223 -11.60 -3.19 2.22
CA LEU A 223 -10.76 -3.16 3.40
C LEU A 223 -11.08 -4.28 4.41
N LEU A 224 -12.35 -4.67 4.52
CA LEU A 224 -12.81 -5.67 5.47
C LEU A 224 -12.12 -7.05 5.30
N PRO A 225 -12.14 -7.68 4.11
CA PRO A 225 -11.40 -8.92 3.86
C PRO A 225 -9.88 -8.75 4.06
N LEU A 226 -9.33 -7.60 3.70
CA LEU A 226 -7.90 -7.32 3.84
C LEU A 226 -7.48 -7.24 5.32
N LEU A 227 -8.26 -6.57 6.17
CA LEU A 227 -8.05 -6.55 7.63
C LEU A 227 -8.17 -7.94 8.24
N ALA A 228 -9.14 -8.75 7.79
CA ALA A 228 -9.29 -10.13 8.25
C ALA A 228 -8.07 -10.97 7.87
N ARG A 229 -7.59 -10.86 6.63
CA ARG A 229 -6.38 -11.55 6.18
C ARG A 229 -5.14 -11.10 6.94
N LEU A 230 -4.98 -9.79 7.13
CA LEU A 230 -3.85 -9.23 7.89
C LEU A 230 -3.86 -9.74 9.34
N SER A 231 -5.04 -9.84 9.97
CA SER A 231 -5.14 -10.43 11.31
C SER A 231 -4.70 -11.91 11.36
N ALA A 232 -4.92 -12.68 10.28
CA ALA A 232 -4.44 -14.06 10.15
C ALA A 232 -2.91 -14.13 10.10
N GLU A 233 -2.30 -13.21 9.35
CA GLU A 233 -0.85 -13.08 9.25
C GLU A 233 -0.25 -12.70 10.60
N LEU A 234 -0.84 -11.72 11.30
CA LEU A 234 -0.40 -11.34 12.64
C LEU A 234 -0.41 -12.52 13.61
N LEU A 235 -1.49 -13.31 13.62
CA LEU A 235 -1.58 -14.52 14.43
C LEU A 235 -0.51 -15.56 14.07
N THR A 236 -0.26 -15.76 12.77
CA THR A 236 0.75 -16.70 12.28
C THR A 236 2.16 -16.33 12.78
N TYR A 237 2.42 -15.04 13.01
CA TYR A 237 3.68 -14.54 13.56
C TYR A 237 3.65 -14.25 15.07
N GLY A 238 2.62 -14.72 15.79
CA GLY A 238 2.49 -14.53 17.24
C GLY A 238 2.29 -13.07 17.67
N ARG A 239 1.71 -12.23 16.80
CA ARG A 239 1.45 -10.81 17.02
C ARG A 239 0.01 -10.56 17.47
N ASP A 240 -0.22 -9.39 18.06
CA ASP A 240 -1.53 -8.97 18.56
C ASP A 240 -2.47 -8.55 17.42
N PRO A 241 -3.56 -9.29 17.14
CA PRO A 241 -4.49 -8.96 16.07
C PRO A 241 -5.58 -7.95 16.48
N ARG A 242 -5.65 -7.53 17.75
CA ARG A 242 -6.79 -6.76 18.30
C ARG A 242 -7.04 -5.46 17.57
N SER A 243 -5.98 -4.80 17.08
CA SER A 243 -6.13 -3.58 16.30
C SER A 243 -6.91 -3.80 15.00
N CYS A 244 -6.66 -4.92 14.31
CA CYS A 244 -7.43 -5.30 13.12
C CYS A 244 -8.88 -5.61 13.50
N TYR A 245 -9.11 -6.37 14.58
CA TYR A 245 -10.47 -6.68 15.04
C TYR A 245 -11.28 -5.44 15.41
N ALA A 246 -10.66 -4.47 16.09
CA ALA A 246 -11.29 -3.21 16.43
C ALA A 246 -11.73 -2.41 15.19
N LEU A 247 -10.90 -2.37 14.14
CA LEU A 247 -11.26 -1.71 12.89
C LEU A 247 -12.35 -2.47 12.13
N ILE A 248 -12.27 -3.79 12.02
CA ILE A 248 -13.32 -4.62 11.39
C ILE A 248 -14.66 -4.39 12.11
N LYS A 249 -14.64 -4.36 13.44
CA LYS A 249 -15.82 -4.06 14.28
C LYS A 249 -16.40 -2.68 13.97
N ARG A 250 -15.55 -1.64 13.85
CA ARG A 250 -15.97 -0.29 13.44
C ARG A 250 -16.55 -0.28 12.02
N CYS A 251 -15.95 -0.99 11.08
CA CYS A 251 -16.46 -1.12 9.71
C CYS A 251 -17.89 -1.65 9.72
N PHE A 252 -18.17 -2.74 10.46
CA PHE A 252 -19.53 -3.30 10.57
C PHE A 252 -20.52 -2.43 11.35
N GLY A 253 -20.05 -1.41 12.07
CA GLY A 253 -20.89 -0.37 12.67
C GLY A 253 -21.38 0.69 11.66
N LEU A 254 -20.86 0.70 10.44
CA LEU A 254 -21.34 1.55 9.35
C LEU A 254 -22.59 0.97 8.67
N ASP A 255 -23.17 1.67 7.68
CA ASP A 255 -24.40 1.27 6.98
C ASP A 255 -24.40 -0.21 6.54
N ALA A 256 -25.17 -1.01 7.28
CA ALA A 256 -25.25 -2.46 7.19
C ALA A 256 -25.64 -2.96 5.80
N ALA A 257 -26.41 -2.19 5.02
CA ALA A 257 -26.97 -2.67 3.76
C ALA A 257 -25.88 -2.98 2.71
N LYS A 258 -24.83 -2.16 2.66
CA LYS A 258 -23.76 -2.25 1.65
C LYS A 258 -22.67 -3.24 2.02
N LEU A 259 -22.50 -3.53 3.31
CA LEU A 259 -21.45 -4.44 3.81
C LEU A 259 -21.86 -5.92 3.77
N LYS A 260 -23.13 -6.21 3.46
CA LYS A 260 -23.64 -7.60 3.36
C LYS A 260 -22.85 -8.45 2.37
N CYS A 261 -22.45 -7.88 1.23
CA CYS A 261 -21.74 -8.61 0.18
C CYS A 261 -20.34 -9.10 0.63
N VAL A 262 -19.71 -8.42 1.59
CA VAL A 262 -18.37 -8.77 2.08
C VAL A 262 -18.37 -9.42 3.45
N SER A 263 -19.49 -9.41 4.17
CA SER A 263 -19.63 -10.09 5.46
C SER A 263 -19.29 -11.58 5.40
N GLY A 264 -19.71 -12.29 4.35
CA GLY A 264 -19.39 -13.71 4.14
C GLY A 264 -17.92 -14.01 3.88
N PRO A 265 -17.30 -13.40 2.86
CA PRO A 265 -15.85 -13.55 2.64
C PRO A 265 -15.03 -13.16 3.87
N THR A 266 -15.39 -12.06 4.56
CA THR A 266 -14.71 -11.62 5.78
C THR A 266 -14.86 -12.66 6.90
N LEU A 267 -16.07 -13.18 7.12
CA LEU A 267 -16.31 -14.23 8.11
C LEU A 267 -15.53 -15.51 7.80
N MET A 268 -15.44 -15.90 6.53
CA MET A 268 -14.67 -17.07 6.11
C MET A 268 -13.18 -16.92 6.43
N LEU A 269 -12.61 -15.74 6.17
CA LEU A 269 -11.22 -15.42 6.53
C LEU A 269 -11.01 -15.38 8.05
N LEU A 270 -11.95 -14.80 8.80
CA LEU A 270 -11.90 -14.78 10.27
C LEU A 270 -12.06 -16.19 10.87
N ALA A 271 -12.84 -17.07 10.24
CA ALA A 271 -13.00 -18.45 10.70
C ALA A 271 -11.70 -19.25 10.57
N GLU A 272 -10.88 -18.98 9.54
CA GLU A 272 -9.54 -19.59 9.40
C GLU A 272 -8.67 -19.27 10.63
N ASN A 273 -8.82 -18.06 11.18
CA ASN A 273 -8.07 -17.62 12.36
C ASN A 273 -8.38 -18.43 13.61
N LEU A 274 -9.58 -19.00 13.76
CA LEU A 274 -10.00 -19.71 14.98
C LEU A 274 -9.02 -20.83 15.35
N SER A 275 -8.51 -21.54 14.35
CA SER A 275 -7.54 -22.65 14.55
C SER A 275 -6.16 -22.18 15.03
N ARG A 276 -5.81 -20.92 14.79
CA ARG A 276 -4.50 -20.32 15.09
C ARG A 276 -4.55 -19.31 16.23
N THR A 277 -5.74 -18.97 16.72
CA THR A 277 -5.93 -17.88 17.68
C THR A 277 -5.64 -18.36 19.10
N PRO A 278 -4.68 -17.75 19.82
CA PRO A 278 -4.48 -17.99 21.25
C PRO A 278 -5.77 -17.70 22.03
N ALA A 279 -6.00 -18.44 23.13
CA ALA A 279 -7.19 -18.26 23.98
C ALA A 279 -7.42 -16.81 24.42
N LEU A 280 -6.35 -16.03 24.56
CA LEU A 280 -6.39 -14.60 24.92
C LEU A 280 -7.21 -13.73 23.95
N TYR A 281 -7.23 -14.06 22.65
CA TYR A 281 -7.91 -13.26 21.62
C TYR A 281 -9.18 -13.94 21.08
N LEU A 282 -9.49 -15.15 21.59
CA LEU A 282 -10.57 -15.97 21.06
C LEU A 282 -11.94 -15.33 21.33
N TYR A 283 -12.10 -14.67 22.48
CA TYR A 283 -13.34 -13.98 22.83
C TYR A 283 -13.65 -12.84 21.83
N GLU A 284 -12.68 -11.98 21.55
CA GLU A 284 -12.83 -10.86 20.62
C GLU A 284 -13.07 -11.35 19.19
N LEU A 285 -12.38 -12.42 18.77
CA LEU A 285 -12.60 -13.03 17.45
C LEU A 285 -14.02 -13.60 17.33
N LEU A 286 -14.52 -14.29 18.37
CA LEU A 286 -15.88 -14.83 18.38
C LEU A 286 -16.95 -13.73 18.40
N ASP A 287 -16.78 -12.68 19.21
CA ASP A 287 -17.65 -11.50 19.22
C ASP A 287 -17.71 -10.86 17.82
N LEU A 288 -16.56 -10.73 17.16
CA LEU A 288 -16.47 -10.21 15.80
C LEU A 288 -17.20 -11.10 14.79
N CYS A 289 -17.00 -12.42 14.85
CA CYS A 289 -17.69 -13.38 14.00
C CYS A 289 -19.21 -13.33 14.21
N ILE A 290 -19.70 -13.21 15.45
CA ILE A 290 -21.12 -13.06 15.76
C ILE A 290 -21.67 -11.76 15.15
N GLN A 291 -20.93 -10.66 15.25
CA GLN A 291 -21.30 -9.40 14.60
C GLN A 291 -21.36 -9.55 13.08
N CYS A 292 -20.39 -10.20 12.45
CA CYS A 292 -20.43 -10.51 11.02
C CYS A 292 -21.69 -11.32 10.66
N VAL A 293 -22.01 -12.37 11.44
CA VAL A 293 -23.21 -13.20 11.24
C VAL A 293 -24.50 -12.40 11.39
N SER A 294 -24.54 -11.44 12.31
CA SER A 294 -25.72 -10.58 12.51
C SER A 294 -26.07 -9.70 11.30
N GLN A 295 -25.10 -9.46 10.41
CA GLN A 295 -25.29 -8.69 9.17
C GLN A 295 -26.00 -9.48 8.07
N PHE A 296 -26.03 -10.82 8.18
CA PHE A 296 -26.73 -11.64 7.19
C PHE A 296 -28.23 -11.42 7.33
N PRO A 297 -28.95 -11.27 6.20
CA PRO A 297 -30.40 -11.33 6.24
C PRO A 297 -30.77 -12.66 6.87
N ARG A 298 -31.52 -12.63 7.98
CA ARG A 298 -32.25 -13.80 8.45
C ARG A 298 -33.16 -14.18 7.29
N ARG A 299 -32.75 -15.16 6.47
CA ARG A 299 -33.66 -15.76 5.50
C ARG A 299 -34.78 -16.32 6.35
N SER A 300 -35.90 -15.62 6.38
CA SER A 300 -37.14 -16.16 6.89
C SER A 300 -37.30 -17.51 6.21
N LEU A 301 -37.18 -18.60 6.95
CA LEU A 301 -37.43 -19.96 6.48
C LEU A 301 -38.91 -20.18 6.11
N THR A 302 -39.66 -19.11 5.89
CA THR A 302 -41.02 -19.13 5.39
C THR A 302 -40.97 -19.21 3.86
N THR A 303 -41.33 -20.41 3.40
CA THR A 303 -41.80 -20.74 2.06
C THR A 303 -40.78 -20.67 0.93
N VAL A 304 -40.20 -21.83 0.65
CA VAL A 304 -39.68 -22.20 -0.66
C VAL A 304 -40.84 -22.10 -1.67
N ALA A 305 -40.94 -20.96 -2.36
CA ALA A 305 -41.54 -20.91 -3.69
C ALA A 305 -40.39 -21.09 -4.70
N PRO A 306 -40.49 -21.99 -5.68
CA PRO A 306 -39.43 -22.23 -6.64
C PRO A 306 -39.21 -20.97 -7.48
N GLN A 307 -38.05 -20.32 -7.33
CA GLN A 307 -37.64 -19.24 -8.21
C GLN A 307 -37.33 -19.83 -9.58
N THR A 308 -38.18 -19.45 -10.53
CA THR A 308 -37.88 -19.51 -11.95
C THR A 308 -36.60 -18.74 -12.25
N PHE A 309 -35.71 -19.45 -12.93
CA PHE A 309 -34.52 -18.96 -13.60
C PHE A 309 -34.83 -17.65 -14.38
N CYS A 310 -34.21 -16.53 -14.00
CA CYS A 310 -34.14 -15.36 -14.88
C CYS A 310 -33.11 -15.65 -15.99
N PRO A 311 -33.48 -15.64 -17.28
CA PRO A 311 -32.49 -15.71 -18.35
C PRO A 311 -31.81 -14.36 -18.55
N ASP A 312 -30.50 -14.45 -18.72
CA ASP A 312 -29.53 -13.41 -19.06
C ASP A 312 -29.97 -12.66 -20.34
N ASN A 313 -30.24 -11.36 -20.22
CA ASN A 313 -30.65 -10.51 -21.33
C ASN A 313 -29.41 -9.88 -21.98
N ARG A 314 -28.65 -10.68 -22.74
CA ARG A 314 -27.62 -10.17 -23.66
C ARG A 314 -28.26 -9.88 -25.02
N ARG A 315 -28.46 -8.60 -25.33
CA ARG A 315 -28.54 -8.13 -26.72
C ARG A 315 -27.13 -7.93 -27.27
N PRO A 316 -26.89 -8.32 -28.53
CA PRO A 316 -26.09 -7.53 -29.44
C PRO A 316 -27.00 -6.78 -30.43
N ARG A 317 -26.68 -5.51 -30.66
CA ARG A 317 -27.15 -4.76 -31.83
C ARG A 317 -26.37 -5.24 -33.05
N SER A 318 -27.06 -5.55 -34.15
CA SER A 318 -26.77 -4.97 -35.48
C SER A 318 -27.68 -5.56 -36.56
N SER A 319 -28.39 -4.66 -37.26
CA SER A 319 -28.72 -4.67 -38.70
C SER A 319 -29.30 -5.93 -39.35
N PHE A 320 -30.50 -5.83 -39.92
CA PHE A 320 -30.69 -5.78 -41.37
C PHE A 320 -32.13 -5.39 -41.73
N GLN A 321 -32.24 -4.70 -42.86
CA GLN A 321 -33.44 -4.13 -43.44
C GLN A 321 -34.43 -5.21 -43.93
N ASN A 322 -35.66 -4.72 -44.15
CA ASN A 322 -36.52 -4.97 -45.31
C ASN A 322 -37.60 -6.07 -45.26
N ILE A 323 -38.81 -5.58 -45.59
CA ILE A 323 -39.80 -6.12 -46.55
C ILE A 323 -41.07 -6.81 -46.00
N LYS A 324 -42.17 -6.05 -46.17
CA LYS A 324 -43.51 -6.38 -46.69
C LYS A 324 -44.57 -7.03 -45.79
N SER A 325 -45.71 -6.30 -45.71
CA SER A 325 -47.07 -6.77 -46.09
C SER A 325 -47.72 -7.83 -45.18
N LEU A 326 -48.91 -7.69 -44.58
CA LEU A 326 -50.20 -7.18 -45.05
C LEU A 326 -51.08 -6.81 -43.83
N ARG A 327 -51.87 -5.75 -43.97
CA ARG A 327 -53.16 -5.55 -43.27
C ARG A 327 -54.30 -6.02 -44.20
N LYS A 328 -55.44 -6.34 -43.58
CA LYS A 328 -56.77 -6.72 -44.13
C LYS A 328 -56.87 -8.24 -44.35
N CYS A 329 -57.82 -8.99 -43.77
CA CYS A 329 -59.17 -8.70 -43.27
C CYS A 329 -59.40 -9.31 -41.89
#